data_AF-A0A8T3P692-F1
#
_entry.id   AF-A0A8T3P692-F1
#
_cell.length_a   1.000
_cell.length_b   1.000
_cell.length_c   1.000
_cell.angle_alpha   90.00
_cell.angle_beta   90.00
_cell.angle_gamma   90.00
#
_symmetry.space_group_name_H-M   'P 1'
#
loop_
_entity.id
_entity.type
_entity.pdbx_description
1 polymer ?
#
loop_
_entity_poly.entity_id
_entity_poly.type
_entity_poly.pdbx_seq_one_letter_code
_entity_poly.pdbx_strand_id
1 'polypeptide(L)'
;MNERETPPETPPETPPETPPERGSRLTIDQRAAQRERMRRDDRDRYAALVDTLQAGSGPAPVGARVGRMEWHPVTWTALRLAIIGLIVYVVGAFAYNIWRDGKVDTWTGPDTAVRSGQRLAGCDSANGQHDDLFPTWLQLDGRTYVLTEREGAVPREVVNGESTEGVSGYTLGELRLLYVKGPSGEARDLLMIWSPPARAGQLYQAEPSCA
;
A
#
# COMPACT_ATOMS: atom_id res chain seq x y z
N MET A 1 26.47 -23.05 71.31
CA MET A 1 25.76 -22.84 70.02
C MET A 1 26.85 -22.50 69.02
N ASN A 2 27.61 -23.42 68.43
CA ASN A 2 27.34 -24.63 67.64
C ASN A 2 26.62 -24.39 66.31
N GLU A 3 27.33 -23.80 65.37
CA GLU A 3 27.15 -24.04 63.93
C GLU A 3 28.03 -25.24 63.55
N ARG A 4 27.41 -26.30 63.01
CA ARG A 4 28.11 -27.42 62.37
C ARG A 4 27.56 -27.56 60.95
N GLU A 5 28.46 -27.32 60.00
CA GLU A 5 28.30 -27.60 58.59
C GLU A 5 28.02 -29.09 58.36
N THR A 6 27.09 -29.40 57.45
CA THR A 6 26.80 -30.77 57.00
C THR A 6 27.04 -30.84 55.47
N PRO A 7 27.63 -31.93 54.94
CA PRO A 7 28.25 -31.96 53.60
C PRO A 7 27.24 -32.27 52.48
N PRO A 8 27.60 -32.05 51.19
CA PRO A 8 26.72 -32.34 50.07
C PRO A 8 26.63 -33.86 49.78
N GLU A 9 25.41 -34.34 49.57
CA GLU A 9 25.10 -35.71 49.13
C GLU A 9 25.50 -35.94 47.66
N THR A 10 26.20 -37.06 47.45
CA THR A 10 26.56 -37.63 46.15
C THR A 10 25.31 -38.15 45.41
N PRO A 11 25.19 -37.99 44.07
CA PRO A 11 24.09 -38.57 43.29
C PRO A 11 24.25 -40.09 43.14
N PRO A 12 23.16 -40.88 43.06
CA PRO A 12 23.25 -42.33 42.89
C PRO A 12 23.66 -42.73 41.46
N GLU A 13 24.46 -43.80 41.38
CA GLU A 13 24.95 -44.45 40.16
C GLU A 13 23.82 -45.00 39.27
N THR A 14 23.92 -44.77 37.96
CA THR A 14 23.07 -45.36 36.92
C THR A 14 23.48 -46.82 36.66
N PRO A 15 22.55 -47.79 36.58
CA PRO A 15 22.88 -49.17 36.17
C PRO A 15 23.23 -49.25 34.67
N PRO A 16 24.06 -50.21 34.23
CA PRO A 16 24.51 -50.28 32.84
C PRO A 16 23.40 -50.76 31.88
N GLU A 17 23.21 -50.04 30.78
CA GLU A 17 22.36 -50.44 29.65
C GLU A 17 22.92 -51.69 28.96
N THR A 18 22.11 -52.74 28.88
CA THR A 18 22.40 -53.92 28.04
C THR A 18 21.88 -53.68 26.62
N PRO A 19 22.63 -53.96 25.54
CA PRO A 19 22.16 -53.68 24.18
C PRO A 19 21.03 -54.62 23.75
N PRO A 20 20.01 -54.16 22.98
CA PRO A 20 18.92 -55.02 22.53
C PRO A 20 19.39 -56.01 21.46
N GLU A 21 19.15 -57.30 21.71
CA GLU A 21 19.42 -58.40 20.80
C GLU A 21 18.61 -58.29 19.50
N ARG A 22 19.33 -58.47 18.39
CA ARG A 22 18.86 -58.30 17.02
C ARG A 22 18.12 -59.57 16.57
N GLY A 23 16.78 -59.50 16.51
CA GLY A 23 15.96 -60.19 15.50
C GLY A 23 15.71 -61.70 15.67
N SER A 24 14.80 -62.06 16.58
CA SER A 24 14.12 -63.38 16.50
C SER A 24 13.05 -63.34 15.41
N ARG A 25 13.19 -64.18 14.37
CA ARG A 25 12.17 -64.35 13.32
C ARG A 25 10.92 -64.95 13.96
N LEU A 26 9.82 -64.19 13.97
CA LEU A 26 8.51 -64.64 14.42
C LEU A 26 8.14 -65.99 13.79
N THR A 27 7.77 -66.95 14.64
CA THR A 27 7.34 -68.28 14.21
C THR A 27 6.05 -68.18 13.37
N ILE A 28 5.72 -69.24 12.62
CA ILE A 28 4.53 -69.27 11.76
C ILE A 28 3.26 -69.01 12.58
N ASP A 29 3.16 -69.61 13.78
CA ASP A 29 2.01 -69.44 14.67
C ASP A 29 1.90 -68.01 15.23
N GLN A 30 3.05 -67.39 15.56
CA GLN A 30 3.08 -65.99 16.01
C GLN A 30 2.64 -65.04 14.89
N ARG A 31 3.03 -65.30 13.63
CA ARG A 31 2.57 -64.53 12.47
C ARG A 31 1.07 -64.74 12.20
N ALA A 32 0.54 -65.94 12.39
CA ALA A 32 -0.89 -66.20 12.27
C ALA A 32 -1.70 -65.46 13.35
N ALA A 33 -1.25 -65.52 14.60
CA ALA A 33 -1.87 -64.80 15.71
C ALA A 33 -1.81 -63.27 15.51
N GLN A 34 -0.69 -62.75 14.98
CA GLN A 34 -0.55 -61.33 14.70
C GLN A 34 -1.48 -60.86 13.56
N ARG A 35 -1.67 -61.68 12.50
CA ARG A 35 -2.64 -61.40 11.43
C ARG A 35 -4.07 -61.40 11.93
N GLU A 36 -4.40 -62.29 12.86
CA GLU A 36 -5.75 -62.34 13.45
C GLU A 36 -6.04 -61.10 14.31
N ARG A 37 -5.04 -60.60 15.05
CA ARG A 37 -5.15 -59.33 15.79
C ARG A 37 -5.34 -58.14 14.85
N MET A 38 -4.53 -58.04 13.78
CA MET A 38 -4.69 -56.96 12.79
C MET A 38 -6.06 -56.99 12.11
N ARG A 39 -6.60 -58.18 11.81
CA ARG A 39 -7.95 -58.32 11.22
C ARG A 39 -9.07 -57.85 12.14
N ARG A 40 -8.94 -58.03 13.46
CA ARG A 40 -9.90 -57.48 14.43
C ARG A 40 -9.80 -55.97 14.52
N ASP A 41 -8.60 -55.44 14.68
CA ASP A 41 -8.37 -53.98 14.77
C ASP A 41 -8.87 -53.24 13.52
N ASP A 42 -8.65 -53.79 12.32
CA ASP A 42 -9.17 -53.18 11.09
C ASP A 42 -10.70 -53.20 11.05
N ARG A 43 -11.34 -54.31 11.45
CA ARG A 43 -12.80 -54.42 11.47
C ARG A 43 -13.42 -53.40 12.44
N ASP A 44 -12.76 -53.14 13.57
CA ASP A 44 -13.19 -52.16 14.57
C ASP A 44 -12.95 -50.72 14.09
N ARG A 45 -11.86 -50.47 13.34
CA ARG A 45 -11.61 -49.16 12.70
C ARG A 45 -12.65 -48.83 11.63
N TYR A 46 -13.01 -49.80 10.79
CA TYR A 46 -14.07 -49.62 9.80
C TYR A 46 -15.43 -49.43 10.48
N ALA A 47 -15.72 -50.15 11.55
CA ALA A 47 -16.95 -49.96 12.32
C ALA A 47 -17.02 -48.56 12.95
N ALA A 48 -15.92 -48.06 13.53
CA ALA A 48 -15.86 -46.70 14.09
C ALA A 48 -15.97 -45.60 12.99
N LEU A 49 -15.43 -45.85 11.80
CA LEU A 49 -15.53 -44.91 10.68
C LEU A 49 -16.94 -44.88 10.09
N VAL A 50 -17.60 -46.04 10.02
CA VAL A 50 -19.02 -46.12 9.62
C VAL A 50 -19.91 -45.48 10.67
N ASP A 51 -19.68 -45.73 11.96
CA ASP A 51 -20.43 -45.11 13.06
C ASP A 51 -20.28 -43.58 13.08
N THR A 52 -19.08 -43.06 12.83
CA THR A 52 -18.86 -41.60 12.73
C THR A 52 -19.49 -40.98 11.48
N LEU A 53 -19.47 -41.67 10.34
CA LEU A 53 -20.16 -41.21 9.11
C LEU A 53 -21.69 -41.31 9.24
N GLN A 54 -22.19 -42.31 9.97
CA GLN A 54 -23.61 -42.50 10.22
C GLN A 54 -24.13 -41.50 11.27
N ALA A 55 -23.32 -41.17 12.27
CA ALA A 55 -23.57 -40.08 13.22
C ALA A 55 -23.56 -38.69 12.53
N GLY A 56 -22.76 -38.51 11.48
CA GLY A 56 -22.74 -37.30 10.66
C GLY A 56 -23.85 -37.17 9.62
N SER A 57 -24.57 -38.27 9.31
CA SER A 57 -25.63 -38.32 8.28
C SER A 57 -27.05 -38.42 8.84
N GLY A 58 -27.22 -38.23 10.15
CA GLY A 58 -28.53 -37.94 10.72
C GLY A 58 -29.15 -36.70 10.06
N PRO A 59 -30.49 -36.61 9.94
CA PRO A 59 -31.12 -35.41 9.44
C PRO A 59 -30.62 -34.22 10.26
N ALA A 60 -30.07 -33.20 9.58
CA ALA A 60 -29.65 -31.96 10.22
C ALA A 60 -30.79 -31.53 11.17
N PRO A 61 -30.50 -31.16 12.43
CA PRO A 61 -31.54 -30.77 13.35
C PRO A 61 -32.38 -29.67 12.69
N VAL A 62 -33.63 -30.00 12.35
CA VAL A 62 -34.61 -29.03 11.86
C VAL A 62 -34.87 -28.11 13.03
N GLY A 63 -34.14 -26.99 13.08
CA GLY A 63 -34.03 -26.17 14.28
C GLY A 63 -32.62 -25.72 14.62
N ALA A 64 -31.62 -25.87 13.73
CA ALA A 64 -30.50 -24.95 13.70
C ALA A 64 -31.09 -23.54 13.53
N ARG A 65 -31.40 -22.89 14.65
CA ARG A 65 -31.67 -21.46 14.71
C ARG A 65 -30.53 -20.88 13.91
N VAL A 66 -30.83 -20.27 12.76
CA VAL A 66 -29.93 -19.30 12.15
C VAL A 66 -29.68 -18.34 13.30
N GLY A 67 -28.55 -18.52 13.99
CA GLY A 67 -28.18 -17.67 15.10
C GLY A 67 -28.25 -16.31 14.48
N ARG A 68 -29.18 -15.47 14.95
CA ARG A 68 -29.17 -14.07 14.54
C ARG A 68 -27.73 -13.67 14.76
N MET A 69 -27.03 -13.32 13.69
CA MET A 69 -25.76 -12.62 13.80
C MET A 69 -26.14 -11.28 14.43
N GLU A 70 -26.36 -11.31 15.75
CA GLU A 70 -26.54 -10.17 16.60
C GLU A 70 -25.15 -9.56 16.64
N TRP A 71 -24.90 -8.72 15.64
CA TRP A 71 -23.73 -7.87 15.60
C TRP A 71 -23.61 -7.21 16.98
N HIS A 72 -22.46 -7.40 17.62
CA HIS A 72 -22.21 -6.79 18.92
C HIS A 72 -22.45 -5.28 18.80
N PRO A 73 -23.10 -4.60 19.76
CA PRO A 73 -23.41 -3.17 19.65
C PRO A 73 -22.18 -2.29 19.37
N VAL A 74 -21.00 -2.76 19.80
CA VAL A 74 -19.69 -2.16 19.51
C VAL A 74 -19.39 -2.15 18.01
N THR A 75 -19.63 -3.25 17.31
CA THR A 75 -19.38 -3.38 15.85
C THR A 75 -20.26 -2.45 15.04
N TRP A 76 -21.52 -2.28 15.45
CA TRP A 76 -22.43 -1.34 14.81
C TRP A 76 -21.99 0.11 14.99
N THR A 77 -21.49 0.44 16.19
CA THR A 77 -20.94 1.77 16.48
C THR A 77 -19.66 2.01 15.66
N ALA A 78 -18.77 1.02 15.58
CA ALA A 78 -17.56 1.09 14.78
C ALA A 78 -17.87 1.25 13.28
N LEU A 79 -18.83 0.50 12.75
CA LEU A 79 -19.27 0.61 11.36
C LEU A 79 -19.85 2.00 11.07
N ARG A 80 -20.68 2.54 11.96
CA ARG A 80 -21.22 3.90 11.83
C ARG A 80 -20.10 4.94 11.80
N LEU A 81 -19.12 4.84 12.69
CA LEU A 81 -17.98 5.76 12.71
C LEU A 81 -17.13 5.63 11.44
N ALA A 82 -16.91 4.41 10.94
CA ALA A 82 -16.20 4.18 9.69
C ALA A 82 -16.95 4.80 8.50
N ILE A 83 -18.27 4.64 8.43
CA ILE A 83 -19.11 5.26 7.39
C ILE A 83 -19.07 6.78 7.50
N ILE A 84 -19.19 7.34 8.70
CA ILE A 84 -19.10 8.79 8.91
C ILE A 84 -17.73 9.32 8.49
N GLY A 85 -16.65 8.63 8.89
CA GLY A 85 -15.29 8.97 8.47
C GLY A 85 -15.13 8.96 6.95
N LEU A 86 -15.67 7.94 6.27
CA LEU A 86 -15.68 7.85 4.82
C LEU A 86 -16.46 9.02 4.18
N ILE A 87 -17.64 9.36 4.70
CA ILE A 87 -18.45 10.47 4.19
C ILE A 87 -17.68 11.80 4.35
N VAL A 88 -17.11 12.05 5.53
CA VAL A 88 -16.32 13.26 5.79
C VAL A 88 -15.13 13.35 4.83
N TYR A 89 -14.43 12.24 4.59
CA TYR A 89 -13.33 12.18 3.64
C TYR A 89 -13.78 12.52 2.21
N VAL A 90 -14.85 11.88 1.72
CA VAL A 90 -15.37 12.11 0.37
C VAL A 90 -15.82 13.55 0.17
N VAL A 91 -16.57 14.10 1.13
CA VAL A 91 -17.02 15.50 1.08
C VAL A 91 -15.84 16.46 1.11
N GLY A 92 -14.84 16.18 1.96
CA GLY A 92 -13.62 16.97 2.04
C GLY A 92 -12.82 16.98 0.74
N ALA A 93 -12.60 15.81 0.13
CA ALA A 93 -11.91 15.67 -1.14
C ALA A 93 -12.66 16.40 -2.28
N PHE A 94 -13.99 16.26 -2.33
CA PHE A 94 -14.81 16.94 -3.32
C PHE A 94 -14.75 18.47 -3.18
N ALA A 95 -14.90 18.98 -1.95
CA ALA A 95 -14.80 20.41 -1.67
C ALA A 95 -13.40 20.97 -2.01
N TYR A 96 -12.35 20.21 -1.67
CA TYR A 96 -10.98 20.55 -2.02
C TYR A 96 -10.78 20.67 -3.53
N ASN A 97 -11.27 19.70 -4.31
CA ASN A 97 -11.14 19.71 -5.77
C ASN A 97 -11.86 20.91 -6.39
N ILE A 98 -13.09 21.22 -5.95
CA ILE A 98 -13.82 22.41 -6.43
C ILE A 98 -13.05 23.70 -6.13
N TRP A 99 -12.53 23.82 -4.92
CA TRP A 99 -11.75 24.99 -4.53
C TRP A 99 -10.48 25.11 -5.37
N ARG A 100 -9.76 24.01 -5.56
CA ARG A 100 -8.51 23.95 -6.33
C ARG A 100 -8.75 24.28 -7.81
N ASP A 101 -9.82 23.77 -8.40
CA ASP A 101 -10.23 24.02 -9.78
C ASP A 101 -10.56 25.50 -10.04
N GLY A 102 -11.16 26.18 -9.07
CA GLY A 102 -11.52 27.60 -9.16
C GLY A 102 -10.38 28.56 -8.79
N LYS A 103 -9.27 28.05 -8.25
CA LYS A 103 -8.17 28.87 -7.77
C LYS A 103 -7.22 29.24 -8.91
N VAL A 104 -6.88 30.52 -8.98
CA VAL A 104 -5.78 31.02 -9.80
C VAL A 104 -4.66 31.49 -8.87
N ASP A 105 -3.50 30.88 -9.02
CA ASP A 105 -2.29 31.20 -8.30
C ASP A 105 -1.49 32.27 -9.05
N THR A 106 -0.93 33.23 -8.31
CA THR A 106 -0.03 34.26 -8.84
C THR A 106 1.37 33.98 -8.32
N TRP A 107 2.34 33.92 -9.22
CA TRP A 107 3.71 33.61 -8.87
C TRP A 107 4.43 34.86 -8.38
N THR A 108 5.34 34.66 -7.42
CA THR A 108 6.26 35.68 -6.96
C THR A 108 7.43 35.74 -7.93
N GLY A 109 7.83 36.93 -8.37
CA GLY A 109 8.97 37.10 -9.27
C GLY A 109 9.17 38.57 -9.65
N PRO A 110 9.98 38.84 -10.71
CA PRO A 110 10.39 40.19 -11.06
C PRO A 110 9.26 41.19 -11.33
N ASP A 111 8.15 40.76 -11.94
CA ASP A 111 7.06 41.64 -12.40
C ASP A 111 5.64 41.10 -12.14
N THR A 112 5.50 39.98 -11.41
CA THR A 112 4.22 39.29 -11.15
C THR A 112 3.42 38.86 -12.39
N ALA A 113 4.05 38.76 -13.56
CA ALA A 113 3.38 38.42 -14.82
C ALA A 113 2.87 36.97 -14.90
N VAL A 114 3.32 36.09 -14.00
CA VAL A 114 3.03 34.65 -14.08
C VAL A 114 1.82 34.27 -13.24
N ARG A 115 0.84 33.64 -13.89
CA ARG A 115 -0.35 33.05 -13.27
C ARG A 115 -0.45 31.57 -13.61
N SER A 116 -1.12 30.79 -12.77
CA SER A 116 -1.35 29.36 -13.03
C SER A 116 -2.61 28.86 -12.35
N GLY A 117 -3.09 27.68 -12.74
CA GLY A 117 -4.25 27.04 -12.13
C GLY A 117 -4.43 25.60 -12.58
N GLN A 118 -5.56 25.01 -12.16
CA GLN A 118 -5.95 23.63 -12.51
C GLN A 118 -6.98 23.57 -13.64
N ARG A 119 -7.80 24.60 -13.80
CA ARG A 119 -8.75 24.69 -14.92
C ARG A 119 -8.68 26.04 -15.58
N LEU A 120 -8.84 26.03 -16.89
CA LEU A 120 -8.88 27.23 -17.70
C LEU A 120 -10.12 27.19 -18.60
N ALA A 121 -10.95 28.22 -18.50
CA ALA A 121 -12.19 28.28 -19.25
C ALA A 121 -11.91 28.22 -20.76
N GLY A 122 -12.59 27.33 -21.48
CA GLY A 122 -12.43 27.17 -22.93
C GLY A 122 -11.15 26.46 -23.40
N CYS A 123 -10.36 25.88 -22.49
CA CYS A 123 -9.11 25.18 -22.83
C CYS A 123 -9.21 23.69 -22.50
N ASP A 124 -9.60 22.87 -23.47
CA ASP A 124 -9.80 21.42 -23.27
C ASP A 124 -8.48 20.70 -22.97
N SER A 125 -7.37 21.14 -23.56
CA SER A 125 -6.03 20.57 -23.31
C SER A 125 -5.58 20.73 -21.85
N ALA A 126 -5.88 21.87 -21.22
CA ALA A 126 -5.60 22.09 -19.80
C ALA A 126 -6.62 21.37 -18.89
N ASN A 127 -7.89 21.34 -19.29
CA ASN A 127 -8.97 20.77 -18.47
C ASN A 127 -9.03 19.24 -18.50
N GLY A 128 -8.44 18.60 -19.50
CA GLY A 128 -8.34 17.14 -19.62
C GLY A 128 -7.21 16.54 -18.78
N GLN A 129 -6.31 17.36 -18.25
CA GLN A 129 -5.18 16.93 -17.45
C GLN A 129 -5.42 17.16 -15.97
N HIS A 130 -4.77 16.36 -15.12
CA HIS A 130 -4.85 16.50 -13.68
C HIS A 130 -3.51 16.13 -13.04
N ASP A 131 -3.01 17.02 -12.18
CA ASP A 131 -1.81 16.78 -11.40
C ASP A 131 -1.98 17.36 -9.98
N ASP A 132 -1.68 16.54 -8.97
CA ASP A 132 -1.83 16.89 -7.56
C ASP A 132 -0.75 17.87 -7.08
N LEU A 133 0.40 17.92 -7.74
CA LEU A 133 1.56 18.72 -7.36
C LEU A 133 1.72 19.95 -8.24
N PHE A 134 1.48 19.82 -9.53
CA PHE A 134 1.72 20.85 -10.54
C PHE A 134 0.41 21.47 -11.06
N PRO A 135 0.41 22.76 -11.45
CA PRO A 135 -0.72 23.35 -12.16
C PRO A 135 -0.91 22.69 -13.54
N THR A 136 -2.12 22.70 -14.11
CA THR A 136 -2.32 22.17 -15.48
C THR A 136 -2.05 23.22 -16.55
N TRP A 137 -2.04 24.50 -16.16
CA TRP A 137 -1.74 25.61 -17.05
C TRP A 137 -0.97 26.71 -16.34
N LEU A 138 -0.19 27.46 -17.11
CA LEU A 138 0.41 28.72 -16.69
C LEU A 138 0.23 29.80 -17.77
N GLN A 139 0.19 31.05 -17.36
CA GLN A 139 0.17 32.20 -18.26
C GLN A 139 1.41 33.04 -17.97
N LEU A 140 2.20 33.32 -19.00
CA LEU A 140 3.40 34.16 -18.94
C LEU A 140 3.45 35.01 -20.21
N ASP A 141 3.67 36.31 -20.07
CA ASP A 141 3.78 37.26 -21.19
C ASP A 141 2.59 37.19 -22.18
N GLY A 142 1.38 36.97 -21.65
CA GLY A 142 0.16 36.84 -22.46
C GLY A 142 0.03 35.53 -23.25
N ARG A 143 0.96 34.59 -23.08
CA ARG A 143 0.90 33.24 -23.68
C ARG A 143 0.47 32.24 -22.62
N THR A 144 -0.42 31.33 -23.01
CA THR A 144 -0.82 30.19 -22.18
C THR A 144 0.06 29.00 -22.50
N TYR A 145 0.59 28.38 -21.46
CA TYR A 145 1.32 27.13 -21.53
C TYR A 145 0.53 26.07 -20.79
N VAL A 146 0.39 24.92 -21.40
CA VAL A 146 -0.36 23.79 -20.86
C VAL A 146 0.60 22.69 -20.47
N LEU A 147 0.29 22.03 -19.37
CA LEU A 147 0.97 20.85 -18.90
C LEU A 147 1.11 19.83 -20.05
N THR A 148 2.24 19.15 -20.11
CA THR A 148 2.43 18.03 -21.03
C THR A 148 2.51 16.74 -20.23
N GLU A 149 2.22 15.59 -20.85
CA GLU A 149 2.45 14.27 -20.23
C GLU A 149 3.94 13.90 -20.12
N ARG A 150 4.86 14.82 -20.46
CA ARG A 150 6.29 14.58 -20.45
C ARG A 150 6.91 15.14 -19.19
N GLU A 151 7.52 14.25 -18.42
CA GLU A 151 8.44 14.63 -17.36
C GLU A 151 9.71 15.24 -17.98
N GLY A 152 10.15 16.35 -17.40
CA GLY A 152 11.37 17.05 -17.82
C GLY A 152 12.55 16.63 -16.97
N ALA A 153 13.63 16.17 -17.61
CA ALA A 153 14.91 16.03 -16.91
C ALA A 153 15.47 17.43 -16.59
N VAL A 154 15.54 17.78 -15.31
CA VAL A 154 16.14 19.05 -14.89
C VAL A 154 17.65 18.99 -15.08
N PRO A 155 18.29 20.01 -15.68
CA PRO A 155 19.75 20.06 -15.77
C PRO A 155 20.37 19.91 -14.37
N ARG A 156 21.32 18.98 -14.23
CA ARG A 156 21.97 18.68 -12.93
C ARG A 156 22.57 19.92 -12.29
N GLU A 157 23.10 20.82 -13.11
CA GLU A 157 23.69 22.08 -12.69
C GLU A 157 22.68 23.00 -11.99
N VAL A 158 21.40 23.00 -12.42
CA VAL A 158 20.32 23.75 -11.77
C VAL A 158 19.92 23.08 -10.45
N VAL A 159 19.88 21.75 -10.41
CA VAL A 159 19.60 20.97 -9.19
C VAL A 159 20.68 21.18 -8.12
N ASN A 160 21.94 21.25 -8.53
CA ASN A 160 23.09 21.45 -7.66
C ASN A 160 23.35 22.93 -7.29
N GLY A 161 22.60 23.86 -7.89
CA GLY A 161 22.82 25.31 -7.69
C GLY A 161 24.11 25.84 -8.34
N GLU A 162 24.68 25.07 -9.28
CA GLU A 162 25.93 25.36 -10.00
C GLU A 162 25.69 26.26 -11.22
N SER A 163 24.45 26.35 -11.71
CA SER A 163 24.05 27.23 -12.81
C SER A 163 22.69 27.89 -12.56
N THR A 164 22.60 29.17 -12.95
CA THR A 164 21.34 29.93 -13.01
C THR A 164 20.81 30.03 -14.45
N GLU A 165 21.51 29.46 -15.42
CA GLU A 165 21.06 29.47 -16.81
C GLU A 165 19.74 28.72 -16.93
N GLY A 166 18.71 29.41 -17.43
CA GLY A 166 17.35 28.88 -17.50
C GLY A 166 16.51 29.09 -16.24
N VAL A 167 17.00 29.75 -15.18
CA VAL A 167 16.16 30.13 -14.02
C VAL A 167 15.41 31.43 -14.32
N SER A 168 14.08 31.38 -14.29
CA SER A 168 13.24 32.54 -14.63
C SER A 168 13.12 33.59 -13.51
N GLY A 169 13.43 33.20 -12.28
CA GLY A 169 13.21 34.02 -11.09
C GLY A 169 11.79 33.99 -10.54
N TYR A 170 10.85 33.27 -11.18
CA TYR A 170 9.50 33.08 -10.66
C TYR A 170 9.39 31.85 -9.76
N THR A 171 8.67 32.02 -8.64
CA THR A 171 8.37 30.96 -7.68
C THR A 171 6.90 30.96 -7.25
N LEU A 172 6.38 29.77 -6.93
CA LEU A 172 5.06 29.58 -6.32
C LEU A 172 5.19 28.61 -5.16
N GLY A 173 5.27 29.15 -3.94
CA GLY A 173 5.69 28.37 -2.77
C GLY A 173 7.08 27.78 -3.02
N GLU A 174 7.16 26.44 -3.05
CA GLU A 174 8.40 25.70 -3.34
C GLU A 174 8.64 25.47 -4.84
N LEU A 175 7.64 25.70 -5.70
CA LEU A 175 7.77 25.51 -7.13
C LEU A 175 8.62 26.62 -7.75
N ARG A 176 9.43 26.25 -8.75
CA ARG A 176 10.29 27.16 -9.50
C ARG A 176 10.02 27.04 -10.99
N LEU A 177 9.91 28.17 -11.67
CA LEU A 177 9.75 28.19 -13.13
C LEU A 177 11.12 28.31 -13.81
N LEU A 178 11.34 27.46 -14.81
CA LEU A 178 12.57 27.35 -15.56
C LEU A 178 12.29 27.49 -17.07
N TYR A 179 13.13 28.24 -17.76
CA TYR A 179 13.16 28.32 -19.21
C TYR A 179 13.96 27.16 -19.78
N VAL A 180 13.34 26.37 -20.65
CA VAL A 180 14.01 25.25 -21.32
C VAL A 180 14.27 25.63 -22.77
N LYS A 181 15.52 25.49 -23.23
CA LYS A 181 15.83 25.60 -24.66
C LYS A 181 15.25 24.38 -25.37
N GLY A 182 14.28 24.59 -26.25
CA GLY A 182 13.75 23.52 -27.11
C GLY A 182 14.81 23.01 -28.10
N PRO A 183 14.60 21.85 -28.75
CA PRO A 183 15.51 21.31 -29.75
C PRO A 183 15.69 22.22 -30.97
N SER A 184 14.73 23.13 -31.23
CA SER A 184 14.82 24.19 -32.25
C SER A 184 15.66 25.40 -31.82
N GLY A 185 16.16 25.44 -30.58
CA GLY A 185 16.93 26.56 -30.04
C GLY A 185 16.08 27.74 -29.55
N GLU A 186 14.76 27.72 -29.76
CA GLU A 186 13.86 28.74 -29.23
C GLU A 186 13.43 28.40 -27.81
N ALA A 187 13.86 29.19 -26.83
CA ALA A 187 13.56 29.02 -25.40
C ALA A 187 12.12 29.39 -25.01
N ARG A 188 11.26 29.71 -25.98
CA ARG A 188 9.97 30.40 -25.74
C ARG A 188 8.74 29.51 -25.81
N ASP A 189 8.86 28.30 -26.35
CA ASP A 189 7.71 27.42 -26.55
C ASP A 189 7.63 26.30 -25.51
N LEU A 190 8.69 26.11 -24.71
CA LEU A 190 8.75 25.10 -23.67
C LEU A 190 9.19 25.72 -22.34
N LEU A 191 8.40 25.48 -21.30
CA LEU A 191 8.71 25.87 -19.93
C LEU A 191 8.76 24.62 -19.06
N MET A 192 9.42 24.73 -17.91
CA MET A 192 9.46 23.66 -16.93
C MET A 192 9.16 24.21 -15.55
N ILE A 193 8.28 23.53 -14.83
CA ILE A 193 8.10 23.76 -13.40
C ILE A 193 8.84 22.67 -12.64
N TRP A 194 9.73 23.08 -11.74
CA TRP A 194 10.51 22.20 -10.89
C TRP A 194 10.07 22.29 -9.44
N SER A 195 9.95 21.13 -8.79
CA SER A 195 9.70 21.00 -7.36
C SER A 195 10.95 20.44 -6.66
N PRO A 196 11.73 21.28 -5.94
CA PRO A 196 12.83 20.82 -5.11
C PRO A 196 12.45 19.73 -4.09
N PRO A 197 11.33 19.81 -3.33
CA PRO A 197 11.00 18.78 -2.35
C PRO A 197 10.63 17.45 -3.00
N ALA A 198 9.92 17.48 -4.14
CA ALA A 198 9.52 16.26 -4.85
C ALA A 198 10.63 15.68 -5.75
N ARG A 199 11.69 16.47 -6.03
CA ARG A 199 12.72 16.17 -7.02
C ARG A 199 12.15 15.80 -8.39
N ALA A 200 11.06 16.45 -8.78
CA ALA A 200 10.33 16.21 -10.01
C ALA A 200 10.14 17.51 -10.80
N GLY A 201 10.24 17.40 -12.13
CA GLY A 201 10.12 18.51 -13.07
C GLY A 201 9.13 18.18 -14.17
N GLN A 202 8.27 19.14 -14.48
CA GLN A 202 7.17 18.95 -15.41
C GLN A 202 7.21 19.97 -16.53
N LEU A 203 7.06 19.51 -17.77
CA LEU A 203 7.16 20.35 -18.96
C LEU A 203 5.80 20.93 -19.35
N TYR A 204 5.85 22.16 -19.82
CA TYR A 204 4.70 22.92 -20.32
C TYR A 204 5.00 23.40 -21.72
N GLN A 205 4.01 23.31 -22.59
CA GLN A 205 4.12 23.75 -23.97
C GLN A 205 3.15 24.90 -24.24
N ALA A 206 3.59 25.87 -25.04
CA ALA A 206 2.72 26.96 -25.47
C ALA A 206 1.52 26.40 -26.26
N GLU A 207 0.31 26.74 -25.82
CA GLU A 207 -0.94 26.28 -26.43
C GLU A 207 -1.73 27.49 -26.96
N PRO A 208 -1.60 27.83 -28.25
CA PRO A 208 -2.20 29.03 -28.82
C PRO A 208 -3.73 28.95 -28.91
N SER A 209 -4.31 27.76 -28.80
CA SER A 209 -5.76 27.57 -28.79
C SER A 209 -6.42 28.02 -27.48
N CYS A 210 -5.63 28.19 -26.41
CA CYS A 210 -6.08 28.62 -25.10
C CYS A 210 -5.73 30.10 -24.87
N ALA A 211 -6.69 30.99 -25.12
CA ALA A 211 -6.54 32.45 -25.03
C ALA A 211 -7.55 33.07 -24.06
#